data_AF-A0A0F9B4G5-F1
#
_entry.id   AF-A0A0F9B4G5-F1
#
_cell.length_a   1.000
_cell.length_b   1.000
_cell.length_c   1.000
_cell.angle_alpha   90.00
_cell.angle_beta   90.00
_cell.angle_gamma   90.00
#
_symmetry.space_group_name_H-M   'P 1'
#
loop_
_entity.id
_entity.type
_entity.pdbx_description
1 polymer ?
#
loop_
_entity_poly.entity_id
_entity_poly.type
_entity_poly.pdbx_seq_one_letter_code
_entity_poly.pdbx_strand_id
1 'polypeptide(L)' 'MKQPLICHQPDRDVPKVKCSWPLPCPWHTVIIDISDEPAELRIPLTAKNALRHRRKLEDIGNIL' A
#
# COMPACT_ATOMS: atom_id res chain seq x y z
N MET A 1 -6.38 7.50 -33.15
CA MET A 1 -6.52 7.82 -31.71
C MET A 1 -5.96 6.65 -30.92
N LYS A 2 -5.01 6.86 -29.99
CA LYS A 2 -4.51 5.78 -29.13
C LYS A 2 -5.61 5.43 -28.11
N GLN A 3 -5.93 4.15 -27.95
CA GLN A 3 -6.89 3.72 -26.93
C GLN A 3 -6.32 4.02 -25.53
N PRO A 4 -7.12 4.54 -24.58
CA PRO A 4 -6.67 4.75 -23.22
C PRO A 4 -6.38 3.40 -22.55
N LEU A 5 -5.27 3.30 -21.82
CA LEU A 5 -4.98 2.12 -21.01
C LEU A 5 -5.95 2.09 -19.82
N ILE A 6 -6.57 0.95 -19.58
CA ILE A 6 -7.58 0.77 -18.53
C ILE A 6 -7.21 -0.39 -17.58
N CYS A 7 -7.73 -0.32 -16.36
CA CYS A 7 -7.58 -1.35 -15.36
C CYS A 7 -8.41 -2.60 -15.70
N HIS A 8 -7.79 -3.77 -15.62
CA HIS A 8 -8.45 -5.05 -15.86
C HIS A 8 -8.62 -5.90 -14.59
N GLN A 9 -8.25 -5.37 -13.42
CA GLN A 9 -8.46 -6.05 -12.13
C GLN A 9 -9.96 -6.10 -11.76
N PRO A 10 -10.36 -7.02 -10.87
CA PRO A 10 -11.69 -7.04 -10.28
C PRO A 10 -12.09 -5.66 -9.74
N ASP A 11 -13.35 -5.27 -9.90
CA ASP A 11 -13.84 -4.04 -9.29
C ASP A 11 -13.77 -4.13 -7.76
N ARG A 12 -13.45 -3.00 -7.11
CA ARG A 12 -13.24 -2.91 -5.66
C ARG A 12 -14.51 -3.27 -4.89
N ASP A 13 -15.66 -2.80 -5.38
CA ASP A 13 -16.94 -2.93 -4.69
C ASP A 13 -17.74 -4.12 -5.24
N VAL A 14 -17.50 -4.50 -6.51
CA VAL A 14 -18.14 -5.64 -7.17
C VAL A 14 -17.11 -6.60 -7.82
N PRO A 15 -16.45 -7.49 -7.05
CA PRO A 15 -15.31 -8.30 -7.53
C PRO A 15 -15.59 -9.24 -8.72
N LYS A 16 -16.85 -9.44 -9.10
CA LYS A 16 -17.24 -10.23 -10.28
C LYS A 16 -17.20 -9.43 -11.59
N VAL A 17 -16.94 -8.12 -11.54
CA VAL A 17 -16.88 -7.21 -12.69
C VAL A 17 -15.46 -6.65 -12.84
N LYS A 18 -15.08 -6.19 -14.05
CA LYS A 18 -13.79 -5.52 -14.29
C LYS A 18 -13.86 -4.05 -13.90
N CYS A 19 -12.86 -3.56 -13.18
CA CYS A 19 -12.74 -2.17 -12.73
C CYS A 19 -12.86 -1.14 -13.89
N SER A 20 -12.14 -1.35 -14.99
CA SER A 20 -12.20 -0.51 -16.21
C SER A 20 -11.82 0.97 -16.04
N TRP A 21 -11.31 1.38 -14.87
CA TRP A 21 -10.83 2.73 -14.61
C TRP A 21 -9.59 3.07 -15.47
N PRO A 22 -9.43 4.31 -15.98
CA PRO A 22 -8.21 4.71 -16.71
C PRO A 22 -6.95 4.54 -15.85
N LEU A 23 -5.85 4.05 -16.43
CA LEU A 23 -4.59 3.99 -15.69
C LEU A 23 -3.99 5.39 -15.49
N PRO A 24 -3.38 5.69 -14.31
CA PRO A 24 -3.22 4.81 -13.15
C PRO A 24 -4.52 4.64 -12.33
N CYS A 25 -4.82 3.40 -11.94
CA CYS A 25 -6.03 3.07 -11.19
C CYS A 25 -5.83 3.33 -9.69
N PRO A 26 -6.68 4.14 -9.03
CA PRO A 26 -6.47 4.53 -7.63
C PRO A 26 -6.60 3.36 -6.65
N TRP A 27 -7.20 2.24 -7.06
CA TRP A 27 -7.41 1.07 -6.20
C TRP A 27 -6.46 -0.08 -6.51
N HIS A 28 -5.96 -0.17 -7.74
CA HIS A 28 -5.22 -1.32 -8.25
C HIS A 28 -3.85 -0.95 -8.82
N THR A 29 -3.42 0.30 -8.66
CA THR A 29 -2.06 0.73 -8.94
C THR A 29 -1.36 1.02 -7.63
N VAL A 30 -0.27 0.29 -7.39
CA VAL A 30 0.68 0.62 -6.33
C VAL A 30 1.68 1.60 -6.91
N ILE A 31 1.80 2.78 -6.29
CA ILE A 31 2.85 3.74 -6.61
C ILE A 31 4.04 3.35 -5.74
N ILE A 32 5.10 2.85 -6.37
CA ILE A 32 6.37 2.61 -5.69
C ILE A 32 7.15 3.91 -5.76
N ASP A 33 7.40 4.50 -4.60
CA ASP A 33 8.36 5.59 -4.49
C ASP A 33 9.77 4.99 -4.64
N ILE A 34 10.49 5.44 -5.67
CA ILE A 34 11.87 5.02 -5.96
C ILE A 34 12.88 6.06 -5.48
N SER A 35 12.46 7.03 -4.66
CA SER A 35 13.38 7.97 -4.05
C SER A 35 14.39 7.22 -3.17
N ASP A 36 15.62 7.73 -3.14
CA ASP A 36 16.65 7.25 -2.21
C ASP A 36 16.37 7.70 -0.76
N GLU A 37 15.29 8.45 -0.54
CA GLU A 37 14.87 8.93 0.76
C GLU A 37 14.04 7.84 1.48
N PRO A 38 14.44 7.41 2.68
CA PRO A 38 13.68 6.42 3.43
C PRO A 38 12.31 6.99 3.83
N ALA A 39 11.24 6.26 3.55
CA ALA A 39 9.90 6.64 3.96
C ALA A 39 9.78 6.64 5.50
N GLU A 40 9.47 7.79 6.10
CA GLU A 40 9.19 7.87 7.55
C GLU A 40 7.78 7.37 7.88
N LEU A 41 7.67 6.24 8.58
CA LEU A 41 6.41 5.76 9.16
C LEU A 41 6.34 6.06 10.67
N ARG A 42 5.44 6.95 11.08
CA ARG A 42 5.21 7.28 12.50
C ARG A 42 4.01 6.52 13.04
N ILE A 43 4.26 5.48 13.84
CA ILE A 43 3.21 4.68 14.48
C ILE A 43 3.01 5.16 15.93
N PRO A 44 1.88 5.79 16.28
CA PRO A 44 1.61 6.15 17.67
C PRO A 44 1.35 4.88 18.49
N LEU A 45 2.18 4.65 19.50
CA LEU A 45 2.07 3.49 20.39
C LEU A 45 1.86 3.95 21.84
N THR A 46 0.93 3.30 22.54
CA THR A 46 0.82 3.46 24.00
C THR A 46 1.96 2.72 24.69
N ALA A 47 2.41 3.22 25.85
CA ALA A 47 3.48 2.58 26.63
C ALA A 47 3.22 1.09 26.92
N LYS A 48 1.94 0.73 27.15
CA LYS A 48 1.50 -0.65 27.37
C LYS A 48 1.73 -1.55 26.16
N ASN A 49 1.47 -1.05 24.95
CA ASN A 49 1.67 -1.81 23.71
C ASN A 49 3.16 -1.92 23.34
N ALA A 50 3.94 -0.88 23.59
CA ALA A 50 5.39 -0.89 23.39
C ALA A 50 6.08 -1.97 24.25
N LEU A 51 5.67 -2.10 25.52
CA LEU A 51 6.22 -3.10 26.44
C LEU A 51 5.79 -4.53 26.10
N ARG A 52 4.55 -4.74 25.64
CA ARG A 52 4.03 -6.08 25.29
C ARG A 52 4.62 -6.66 24.01
N HIS A 53 5.05 -5.82 23.08
CA HIS A 53 5.41 -6.23 21.72
C HIS A 53 6.83 -5.82 21.32
N ARG A 54 7.72 -5.57 22.28
CA ARG A 54 9.10 -5.12 22.03
C ARG A 54 9.84 -5.93 20.95
N ARG A 55 9.75 -7.27 20.98
CA ARG A 55 10.33 -8.14 19.92
C ARG A 55 9.72 -7.91 18.53
N LYS A 56 8.41 -7.67 18.44
CA LYS A 56 7.73 -7.41 17.14
C LYS A 56 8.12 -6.05 16.54
N LEU A 57 8.54 -5.09 17.36
CA LEU A 57 9.03 -3.80 16.89
C LEU A 57 10.45 -3.92 16.32
N GLU A 58 11.30 -4.75 16.94
CA GLU A 58 12.62 -5.11 16.40
C GLU A 58 12.47 -5.86 15.06
N ASP A 59 11.49 -6.77 14.93
CA ASP A 59 11.19 -7.45 13.67
C ASP A 59 10.75 -6.48 12.55
N ILE A 60 10.00 -5.41 12.87
CA ILE A 60 9.63 -4.37 11.90
C ILE A 60 10.87 -3.59 11.44
N GLY A 61 11.81 -3.32 12.34
CA GLY A 61 13.06 -2.65 12.02
C GLY A 61 14.00 -3.47 11.13
N ASN A 62 13.89 -4.80 11.13
CA ASN A 62 14.73 -5.69 10.31
C ASN A 62 14.15 -5.96 8.90
N ILE A 63 12.89 -5.57 8.64
CA ILE A 63 12.24 -5.74 7.33
C ILE A 63 12.45 -4.50 6.43
N LEU A 64 12.81 -3.37 7.03
CA LEU A 64 13.21 -2.12 6.36
C LEU A 64 14.72 -2.12 6.11
#